data_AF-A0A4R5DY25-F1
#
_entry.id   AF-A0A4R5DY25-F1
#
_cell.length_a   1.000
_cell.length_b   1.000
_cell.length_c   1.000
_cell.angle_alpha   90.00
_cell.angle_beta   90.00
_cell.angle_gamma   90.00
#
_symmetry.space_group_name_H-M   'P 1'
#
loop_
_entity.id
_entity.type
_entity.pdbx_description
1 polymer ?
#
loop_
_entity_poly.entity_id
_entity_poly.type
_entity_poly.pdbx_seq_one_letter_code
_entity_poly.pdbx_strand_id
1 'polypeptide(L)' 'MELEPTWRKSSRSGSSGGSCVELAQAKDRVAIRDSKDPEGPVLLVSRAALRAAIRAVDE' A
#
# COMPACT_ATOMS: atom_id res chain seq x y z
N MET A 1 5.03 19.33 -11.88
CA MET A 1 5.91 18.22 -11.48
C MET A 1 5.07 17.22 -10.74
N GLU A 2 4.69 16.14 -11.42
CA GLU A 2 4.17 14.96 -10.72
C GLU A 2 5.32 14.39 -9.90
N LEU A 3 5.19 14.43 -8.58
CA LEU A 3 6.14 13.73 -7.72
C LEU A 3 5.81 12.25 -7.86
N GLU A 4 6.71 11.49 -8.47
CA GLU A 4 6.56 10.05 -8.54
C GLU A 4 6.47 9.50 -7.10
N PRO A 5 5.40 8.76 -6.76
CA PRO A 5 5.22 8.25 -5.41
C PRO A 5 6.37 7.32 -5.02
N THR A 6 7.00 7.57 -3.88
CA THR A 6 8.04 6.68 -3.33
C THR A 6 7.38 5.44 -2.74
N TRP A 7 7.28 4.38 -3.53
CA TRP A 7 6.72 3.09 -3.12
C TRP A 7 7.63 2.35 -2.16
N ARG A 8 7.06 1.83 -1.07
CA ARG A 8 7.71 0.89 -0.16
C ARG A 8 7.00 -0.46 -0.22
N LYS A 9 7.75 -1.48 -0.60
CA LYS A 9 7.31 -2.88 -0.60
C LYS A 9 7.27 -3.44 0.82
N SER A 10 6.25 -4.22 1.14
CA SER A 10 6.18 -4.94 2.42
C SER A 10 7.36 -5.92 2.56
N SER A 11 7.96 -6.00 3.75
CA SER A 11 9.01 -6.98 4.08
C SER A 11 8.53 -8.43 4.05
N ARG A 12 7.22 -8.66 4.02
CA ARG A 12 6.60 -9.99 3.86
C ARG A 12 6.43 -10.40 2.38
N SER A 13 6.82 -9.54 1.45
CA SER A 13 6.80 -9.83 0.00
C SER A 13 8.00 -10.71 -0.36
N GLY A 14 7.85 -12.03 -0.24
CA GLY A 14 8.87 -13.02 -0.60
C GLY A 14 8.56 -13.79 -1.88
N SER A 15 9.57 -14.44 -2.46
CA SER A 15 9.48 -15.21 -3.72
C SER A 15 8.55 -16.44 -3.64
N SER A 16 8.13 -16.87 -2.45
CA SER A 16 7.26 -18.04 -2.24
C SER A 16 5.75 -17.71 -2.23
N GLY A 17 5.32 -16.64 -2.89
CA GLY A 17 3.89 -16.37 -3.12
C GLY A 17 3.14 -15.69 -1.98
N GLY A 18 3.84 -15.01 -1.06
CA GLY A 18 3.20 -14.20 -0.01
C GLY A 18 2.36 -13.05 -0.59
N SER A 19 1.40 -12.55 0.19
CA SER A 19 0.59 -11.38 -0.16
C SER A 19 1.49 -10.15 -0.35
N CYS A 20 1.57 -9.64 -1.58
CA CYS A 20 2.48 -8.56 -1.98
C CYS A 20 1.74 -7.23 -2.07
N VAL A 21 2.03 -6.30 -1.15
CA VAL A 21 1.46 -4.94 -1.18
C VAL A 21 2.57 -3.90 -1.11
N GLU A 22 2.39 -2.80 -1.84
CA GLU A 22 3.24 -1.61 -1.74
C GLU A 22 2.42 -0.42 -1.25
N LEU A 23 3.08 0.44 -0.48
CA LEU A 23 2.50 1.65 0.10
C LEU A 23 3.32 2.86 -0.33
N ALA A 24 2.66 3.95 -0.68
CA ALA A 24 3.31 5.25 -0.90
C ALA A 24 2.57 6.36 -0.16
N GLN A 25 3.32 7.36 0.30
CA GLN A 25 2.72 8.57 0.85
C GLN A 25 2.15 9.42 -0.29
N ALA A 26 0.89 9.83 -0.15
CA ALA A 26 0.20 10.65 -1.14
C ALA A 26 -0.51 11.82 -0.43
N LYS A 27 0.23 12.90 -0.15
CA LYS A 27 -0.26 14.06 0.64
C LYS A 27 -0.85 13.60 2.00
N ASP A 28 -2.14 13.83 2.21
CA ASP A 28 -2.94 13.46 3.39
C ASP A 28 -3.45 12.00 3.34
N ARG A 29 -3.15 11.28 2.26
CA ARG A 29 -3.57 9.92 1.98
C ARG A 29 -2.41 8.94 1.91
N VAL A 30 -2.77 7.67 1.83
CA VAL A 30 -1.86 6.56 1.55
C VAL A 30 -2.35 5.87 0.28
N ALA A 31 -1.43 5.72 -0.67
CA ALA A 31 -1.63 4.93 -1.87
C ALA A 31 -1.23 3.49 -1.59
N ILE A 32 -2.09 2.54 -1.98
CA ILE A 32 -1.88 1.10 -1.83
C ILE A 32 -2.04 0.45 -3.20
N ARG A 33 -1.10 -0.39 -3.59
CA ARG A 33 -1.19 -1.20 -4.81
C ARG A 33 -0.69 -2.62 -4.59
N ASP A 34 -1.08 -3.51 -5.50
CA ASP A 34 -0.50 -4.85 -5.60
C ASP A 34 0.92 -4.74 -6.18
N SER A 35 1.92 -5.32 -5.49
CA SER A 35 3.28 -5.32 -6.06
C SER A 35 3.41 -6.16 -7.32
N LYS A 36 2.45 -7.08 -7.57
CA LYS A 36 2.42 -7.95 -8.75
C LYS A 36 1.81 -7.26 -9.97
N ASP A 37 1.08 -6.16 -9.75
CA ASP A 37 0.49 -5.35 -10.82
C ASP A 37 0.77 -3.85 -10.59
N PRO A 38 2.03 -3.38 -10.82
CA PRO A 38 2.44 -2.01 -10.52
C PRO A 38 1.70 -0.94 -11.34
N GLU A 39 1.23 -1.31 -12.52
CA GLU A 39 0.46 -0.47 -13.46
C GLU A 39 -1.05 -0.57 -13.22
N GLY A 40 -1.46 -1.44 -12.30
CA GLY A 40 -2.85 -1.66 -11.94
C GLY A 40 -3.46 -0.54 -11.07
N PRO A 41 -4.72 -0.74 -10.63
CA PRO A 41 -5.43 0.24 -9.82
C PRO A 41 -4.73 0.55 -8.49
N VAL A 42 -4.68 1.83 -8.13
CA VAL A 42 -4.17 2.32 -6.85
C VAL A 42 -5.33 2.69 -5.93
N LEU A 43 -5.39 2.06 -4.75
CA LEU A 43 -6.34 2.45 -3.71
C LEU A 43 -5.79 3.64 -2.92
N LEU A 44 -6.55 4.74 -2.87
CA LEU A 44 -6.20 5.95 -2.11
C LEU A 44 -7.08 6.07 -0.85
N VAL A 45 -6.51 5.75 0.30
CA VAL A 45 -7.21 5.82 1.59
C VAL A 45 -6.69 6.96 2.46
N SER A 46 -7.54 7.45 3.37
CA SER A 46 -7.07 8.34 4.44
C SER A 46 -6.17 7.55 5.41
N ARG A 47 -5.25 8.25 6.08
CA ARG A 47 -4.41 7.65 7.13
C ARG A 47 -5.25 7.05 8.27
N ALA A 48 -6.41 7.65 8.58
CA ALA A 48 -7.33 7.15 9.59
C ALA A 48 -7.97 5.82 9.18
N ALA A 49 -8.44 5.72 7.93
CA ALA A 49 -9.04 4.49 7.40
C ALA A 49 -8.02 3.34 7.36
N LEU A 50 -6.79 3.61 6.94
CA LEU A 50 -5.73 2.59 6.95
C LEU A 50 -5.44 2.07 8.37
N ARG A 51 -5.36 2.98 9.35
CA ARG A 51 -5.16 2.58 10.77
C ARG A 51 -6.32 1.74 11.30
N ALA A 52 -7.55 2.11 10.98
CA ALA A 52 -8.73 1.35 11.38
C ALA A 52 -8.73 -0.05 10.77
N ALA A 53 -8.42 -0.16 9.46
CA ALA A 53 -8.34 -1.44 8.77
C ALA A 53 -7.28 -2.37 9.38
N ILE A 54 -6.09 -1.86 9.72
CA ILE A 54 -5.03 -2.66 10.35
C ILE A 54 -5.48 -3.18 11.72
N ARG A 55 -6.12 -2.32 12.54
CA ARG A 55 -6.62 -2.74 13.86
C ARG A 55 -7.69 -3.83 13.76
N ALA A 56 -8.57 -3.74 12.77
CA ALA A 56 -9.64 -4.73 12.57
C ALA A 56 -9.13 -6.12 12.14
N VAL A 57 -7.88 -6.24 11.70
CA VAL A 57 -7.26 -7.53 11.30
C VAL A 57 -6.50 -8.19 12.45
N ASP A 58 -6.21 -7.44 13.52
CA ASP A 58 -5.49 -7.94 14.71
C ASP A 58 -6.41 -8.63 15.75
N GLU A 59 -7.73 -8.51 15.56
CA GLU A 59 -8.77 -9.19 16.37
C GLU A 59 -9.24 -10.50 15.72
#